data_AF-A0A7J8NLD5-F1
#
_entry.id   AF-A0A7J8NLD5-F1
#
_cell.length_a   1.000
_cell.length_b   1.000
_cell.length_c   1.000
_cell.angle_alpha   90.00
_cell.angle_beta   90.00
_cell.angle_gamma   90.00
#
_symmetry.space_group_name_H-M   'P 1'
#
loop_
_entity.id
_entity.type
_entity.pdbx_description
1 polymer ?
#
loop_
_entity_poly.entity_id
_entity_poly.type
_entity_poly.pdbx_seq_one_letter_code
_entity_poly.pdbx_strand_id
1 'polypeptide(L)'
;MAPLTIIVVFFLWVGSLLMVQGGDPTISFEWKVTYGTISPLGVPVKGILINGQFPGPNMNSTTNNNVIVNVFNNLDEPFLLTWSGVQHRKNPWQDGVLGTNCPIPPGTNYTYKFQVKDQIGSFMYYPVTAMHKAVGGFGGLRINSRLLIPVPYADPADDYTIIAGDFFNKGHTTLKKILESGRNLGRCDGVHINGK
;
A
#
# COMPACT_ATOMS: atom_id res chain seq x y z
N MET A 1 -35.37 0.74 -49.53
CA MET A 1 -33.97 0.47 -49.11
C MET A 1 -33.44 1.44 -48.05
N ALA A 2 -33.85 2.72 -47.99
CA ALA A 2 -33.36 3.68 -47.00
C ALA A 2 -33.67 3.44 -45.50
N PRO A 3 -34.82 2.85 -45.07
CA PRO A 3 -35.16 2.80 -43.64
C PRO A 3 -34.33 1.75 -42.87
N LEU A 4 -33.93 0.66 -43.52
CA LEU A 4 -33.12 -0.38 -42.90
C LEU A 4 -31.69 0.12 -42.63
N THR A 5 -31.13 0.90 -43.54
CA THR A 5 -29.79 1.49 -43.40
C THR A 5 -29.73 2.48 -42.24
N ILE A 6 -30.77 3.30 -42.07
CA ILE A 6 -30.85 4.26 -40.95
C ILE A 6 -30.93 3.54 -39.61
N ILE A 7 -31.72 2.47 -39.52
CA ILE A 7 -31.85 1.66 -38.30
C ILE A 7 -30.51 0.99 -37.96
N VAL A 8 -29.82 0.40 -38.94
CA VAL A 8 -28.51 -0.23 -38.73
C VAL A 8 -27.46 0.78 -38.28
N VAL A 9 -27.42 1.97 -38.91
CA VAL A 9 -26.50 3.05 -38.51
C VAL A 9 -26.80 3.55 -37.09
N PHE A 10 -28.08 3.66 -36.72
CA PHE A 10 -28.48 4.03 -35.36
C PHE A 10 -28.04 2.98 -34.32
N PHE A 11 -28.24 1.68 -34.60
CA PHE A 11 -27.77 0.61 -33.71
C PHE A 11 -26.24 0.54 -33.61
N LEU A 12 -25.51 0.79 -34.70
CA LEU A 12 -24.04 0.88 -34.67
C LEU A 12 -23.57 2.10 -33.85
N TRP A 13 -24.26 3.24 -33.96
CA TRP A 13 -23.95 4.44 -33.19
C TRP A 13 -24.23 4.27 -31.69
N VAL A 14 -25.39 3.72 -31.34
CA VAL A 14 -25.73 3.37 -29.94
C VAL A 14 -24.80 2.30 -29.38
N GLY A 15 -24.45 1.28 -30.18
CA GLY A 15 -23.46 0.27 -29.79
C GLY A 15 -22.07 0.85 -29.52
N SER A 16 -21.66 1.87 -30.29
CA SER A 16 -20.37 2.54 -30.08
C SER A 16 -20.32 3.39 -28.81
N LEU A 17 -21.44 3.98 -28.39
CA LEU A 17 -21.55 4.75 -27.14
C LEU A 17 -21.45 3.87 -25.89
N LEU A 18 -21.84 2.59 -25.97
CA LEU A 18 -21.80 1.65 -24.85
C LEU A 18 -20.41 1.09 -24.56
N MET A 19 -19.43 1.30 -25.44
CA MET A 19 -18.09 0.71 -25.34
C MET A 19 -17.00 1.71 -24.90
N VAL A 20 -17.34 2.98 -24.66
CA VAL A 20 -16.37 3.99 -24.22
C VAL A 20 -16.22 3.94 -22.70
N GLN A 21 -15.23 3.19 -22.21
CA GLN A 21 -14.75 3.31 -20.83
C GLN A 21 -13.76 4.47 -20.74
N GLY A 22 -14.22 5.65 -20.31
CA GLY A 22 -13.39 6.84 -20.10
C GLY A 22 -12.61 6.86 -18.76
N GLY A 23 -12.57 5.74 -18.04
CA GLY A 23 -11.90 5.64 -16.74
C GLY A 23 -10.43 5.26 -16.87
N ASP A 24 -9.59 5.74 -15.94
CA ASP A 24 -8.21 5.27 -15.82
C ASP A 24 -8.15 3.80 -15.34
N PRO A 25 -7.10 3.04 -15.71
CA PRO A 25 -6.92 1.66 -15.27
C PRO A 25 -7.00 1.52 -13.74
N THR A 26 -7.68 0.47 -13.29
CA THR A 26 -7.82 0.15 -11.87
C THR A 26 -6.99 -1.08 -11.54
N ILE A 27 -6.17 -0.99 -10.49
CA ILE A 27 -5.43 -2.10 -9.91
C ILE A 27 -6.00 -2.39 -8.52
N SER A 28 -6.19 -3.68 -8.23
CA SER A 28 -6.83 -4.14 -7.00
C SER A 28 -5.94 -5.13 -6.25
N PHE A 29 -5.87 -4.98 -4.93
CA PHE A 29 -5.10 -5.83 -4.05
C PHE A 29 -5.97 -6.30 -2.87
N GLU A 30 -5.80 -7.56 -2.48
CA GLU A 30 -6.37 -8.10 -1.25
C GLU A 30 -5.25 -8.44 -0.28
N TRP A 31 -5.24 -7.78 0.87
CA TRP A 31 -4.19 -7.88 1.86
C TRP A 31 -4.74 -8.44 3.17
N LYS A 32 -4.23 -9.59 3.57
CA LYS A 32 -4.49 -10.21 4.87
C LYS A 32 -3.35 -9.85 5.81
N VAL A 33 -3.67 -9.08 6.85
CA VAL A 33 -2.72 -8.61 7.84
C VAL A 33 -2.75 -9.57 9.02
N THR A 34 -1.65 -10.30 9.23
CA THR A 34 -1.57 -11.36 10.24
C THR A 34 -0.32 -11.23 11.06
N TYR A 35 -0.33 -11.75 12.29
CA TYR A 35 0.94 -12.01 12.97
C TYR A 35 1.65 -13.22 12.39
N GLY A 36 2.98 -13.18 12.43
CA GLY A 36 3.83 -14.32 12.15
C GLY A 36 5.19 -14.16 12.81
N THR A 37 6.04 -15.18 12.68
CA THR A 37 7.41 -15.13 13.19
C THR A 37 8.32 -14.52 12.14
N ILE A 38 9.04 -13.46 12.50
CA ILE A 38 10.08 -12.83 11.67
C ILE A 38 11.41 -12.88 12.41
N SER A 39 12.53 -12.83 11.68
CA SER A 39 13.87 -12.85 12.30
C SER A 39 14.88 -11.99 11.54
N PRO A 40 14.67 -10.66 11.43
CA PRO A 40 15.53 -9.81 10.61
C PRO A 40 16.98 -9.80 11.06
N LEU A 41 17.22 -9.89 12.38
CA LEU A 41 18.57 -9.97 12.96
C LEU A 41 18.90 -11.38 13.49
N GLY A 42 18.24 -12.42 12.96
CA GLY A 42 18.42 -13.80 13.39
C GLY A 42 17.71 -14.19 14.71
N VAL A 43 17.08 -13.24 15.39
CA VAL A 43 16.29 -13.49 16.60
C VAL A 43 14.79 -13.56 16.26
N PRO A 44 14.09 -14.67 16.56
CA PRO A 44 12.65 -14.79 16.33
C PRO A 44 11.83 -13.83 17.17
N VAL A 45 10.98 -13.03 16.51
CA VAL A 45 10.01 -12.15 17.16
C VAL A 45 8.65 -12.22 16.46
N LYS A 46 7.58 -11.92 17.21
CA LYS A 46 6.21 -11.79 16.67
C LYS A 46 6.12 -10.50 15.84
N GLY A 47 6.08 -10.64 14.52
CA GLY A 47 5.98 -9.55 13.55
C GLY A 47 4.63 -9.49 12.84
N ILE A 48 4.42 -8.41 12.10
CA ILE A 48 3.21 -8.19 11.28
C ILE A 48 3.55 -8.48 9.82
N LEU A 49 2.82 -9.40 9.23
CA LEU A 49 2.95 -9.84 7.84
C LEU A 49 1.77 -9.32 7.02
N ILE A 50 2.01 -9.04 5.75
CA ILE A 50 0.95 -8.84 4.75
C ILE A 50 1.02 -9.99 3.77
N ASN A 51 -0.07 -10.76 3.67
CA ASN A 51 -0.14 -11.98 2.85
C ASN A 51 1.01 -12.96 3.14
N GLY A 52 1.41 -13.08 4.42
CA GLY A 52 2.50 -13.95 4.85
C GLY A 52 3.92 -13.44 4.53
N GLN A 53 4.07 -12.22 4.02
CA GLN A 53 5.37 -11.65 3.64
C GLN A 53 5.85 -10.60 4.64
N PHE A 54 7.17 -10.57 4.85
CA PHE A 54 7.90 -9.52 5.55
C PHE A 54 9.24 -9.25 4.83
N PRO A 55 9.53 -8.00 4.41
CA PRO A 55 8.59 -6.88 4.30
C PRO A 55 7.34 -7.23 3.46
N GLY A 56 6.30 -6.41 3.55
CA GLY A 56 5.09 -6.61 2.77
C GLY A 56 5.34 -6.57 1.26
N PRO A 57 4.39 -7.07 0.45
CA PRO A 57 4.52 -7.15 -1.00
C PRO A 57 4.71 -5.76 -1.63
N ASN A 58 5.59 -5.65 -2.61
CA ASN A 58 5.77 -4.40 -3.34
C ASN A 58 4.53 -4.09 -4.19
N MET A 59 3.93 -2.92 -3.99
CA MET A 59 2.80 -2.47 -4.81
C MET A 59 3.34 -1.84 -6.09
N ASN A 60 3.08 -2.46 -7.23
CA ASN A 60 3.49 -1.95 -8.53
C ASN A 60 2.31 -1.23 -9.21
N SER A 61 2.43 0.09 -9.38
CA SER A 61 1.42 0.94 -10.00
C SER A 61 2.05 1.76 -11.13
N THR A 62 1.19 2.38 -11.94
CA THR A 62 1.58 3.33 -12.98
C THR A 62 0.86 4.65 -12.69
N THR A 63 1.51 5.76 -13.02
CA THR A 63 0.93 7.10 -12.94
C THR A 63 -0.52 7.10 -13.44
N ASN A 64 -1.37 7.75 -12.66
CA ASN A 64 -2.78 7.97 -12.87
C ASN A 64 -3.68 6.72 -12.77
N ASN A 65 -3.15 5.56 -12.35
CA ASN A 65 -3.98 4.40 -12.01
C ASN A 65 -4.86 4.67 -10.76
N ASN A 66 -6.05 4.08 -10.76
CA ASN A 66 -6.87 3.93 -9.57
C ASN A 66 -6.40 2.70 -8.80
N VAL A 67 -6.12 2.87 -7.51
CA VAL A 67 -5.61 1.84 -6.61
C VAL A 67 -6.70 1.49 -5.62
N ILE A 68 -7.04 0.21 -5.56
CA ILE A 68 -7.98 -0.35 -4.60
C ILE A 68 -7.25 -1.37 -3.74
N VAL A 69 -7.23 -1.18 -2.43
CA VAL A 69 -6.60 -2.14 -1.49
C VAL A 69 -7.61 -2.54 -0.44
N ASN A 70 -8.05 -3.79 -0.47
CA ASN A 70 -8.90 -4.35 0.56
C ASN A 70 -8.03 -4.97 1.66
N VAL A 71 -8.01 -4.34 2.82
CA VAL A 71 -7.17 -4.72 3.96
C VAL A 71 -8.03 -5.44 4.98
N PHE A 72 -7.78 -6.74 5.16
CA PHE A 72 -8.38 -7.56 6.20
C PHE A 72 -7.48 -7.54 7.45
N ASN A 73 -8.01 -7.03 8.55
CA ASN A 73 -7.30 -7.01 9.82
C ASN A 73 -7.54 -8.33 10.57
N ASN A 74 -6.57 -9.25 10.50
CA ASN A 74 -6.57 -10.50 11.26
C ASN A 74 -5.69 -10.42 12.51
N LEU A 75 -5.32 -9.21 12.95
CA LEU A 75 -4.67 -8.98 14.23
C LEU A 75 -5.70 -8.96 15.36
N ASP A 76 -5.21 -9.04 16.60
CA ASP A 76 -5.97 -8.85 17.84
C ASP A 76 -6.06 -7.38 18.27
N GLU A 77 -5.54 -6.46 17.45
CA GLU A 77 -5.49 -5.02 17.72
C GLU A 77 -6.02 -4.20 16.53
N PRO A 78 -6.53 -2.98 16.76
CA PRO A 78 -6.92 -2.09 15.67
C PRO A 78 -5.72 -1.72 14.79
N PHE A 79 -5.91 -1.72 13.47
CA PHE A 79 -4.83 -1.57 12.49
C PHE A 79 -5.17 -0.49 11.46
N LEU A 80 -4.17 0.29 11.02
CA LEU A 80 -4.36 1.30 9.99
C LEU A 80 -3.08 1.47 9.16
N LEU A 81 -3.21 1.50 7.84
CA LEU A 81 -2.11 1.73 6.89
C LEU A 81 -2.18 3.13 6.30
N THR A 82 -1.03 3.76 6.13
CA THR A 82 -0.88 4.99 5.32
C THR A 82 -0.05 4.74 4.07
N TRP A 83 -0.18 5.64 3.09
CA TRP A 83 0.47 5.59 1.79
C TRP A 83 1.46 6.76 1.69
N SER A 84 2.62 6.60 2.33
CA SER A 84 3.59 7.67 2.51
C SER A 84 4.00 8.31 1.18
N GLY A 85 3.78 9.62 1.08
CA GLY A 85 4.09 10.43 -0.08
C GLY A 85 3.00 10.48 -1.14
N VAL A 86 1.98 9.61 -1.10
CA VAL A 86 0.80 9.74 -1.98
C VAL A 86 -0.01 10.96 -1.55
N GLN A 87 -0.37 11.82 -2.50
CA GLN A 87 -0.92 13.15 -2.19
C GLN A 87 -2.40 13.15 -1.79
N HIS A 88 -3.13 12.03 -1.99
CA HIS A 88 -4.56 11.91 -1.65
C HIS A 88 -5.42 13.11 -2.09
N ARG A 89 -5.18 13.64 -3.29
CA ARG A 89 -5.84 14.85 -3.80
C ARG A 89 -7.37 14.71 -3.78
N LYS A 90 -8.04 15.56 -2.99
CA LYS A 90 -9.50 15.55 -2.75
C LYS A 90 -10.04 14.23 -2.18
N ASN A 91 -9.18 13.44 -1.54
CA ASN A 91 -9.50 12.11 -1.02
C ASN A 91 -8.82 11.83 0.34
N PRO A 92 -8.87 12.77 1.32
CA PRO A 92 -8.11 12.67 2.56
C PRO A 92 -8.54 11.49 3.45
N TRP A 93 -9.79 11.04 3.37
CA TRP A 93 -10.30 9.87 4.11
C TRP A 93 -9.74 8.53 3.60
N GLN A 94 -8.78 8.56 2.67
CA GLN A 94 -8.06 7.40 2.15
C GLN A 94 -6.59 7.40 2.53
N ASP A 95 -6.14 8.45 3.24
CA ASP A 95 -4.76 8.61 3.71
C ASP A 95 -4.40 7.59 4.79
N GLY A 96 -5.38 7.15 5.57
CA GLY A 96 -5.19 6.08 6.55
C GLY A 96 -4.30 6.50 7.71
N VAL A 97 -4.55 7.70 8.24
CA VAL A 97 -3.96 8.20 9.49
C VAL A 97 -5.02 8.44 10.55
N LEU A 98 -4.60 8.41 11.82
CA LEU A 98 -5.49 8.81 12.92
C LEU A 98 -5.93 10.27 12.67
N GLY A 99 -7.23 10.50 12.68
CA GLY A 99 -7.85 11.80 12.39
C GLY A 99 -8.61 11.81 11.07
N THR A 100 -8.07 11.20 10.01
CA THR A 100 -8.80 11.02 8.73
C THR A 100 -9.58 9.71 8.70
N ASN A 101 -9.09 8.68 9.39
CA ASN A 101 -9.67 7.35 9.44
C ASN A 101 -9.74 6.82 10.88
N CYS A 102 -10.81 6.09 11.18
CA CYS A 102 -10.82 5.20 12.34
C CYS A 102 -9.99 3.95 12.03
N PRO A 103 -9.21 3.42 12.98
CA PRO A 103 -8.51 2.15 12.82
C PRO A 103 -9.46 1.00 12.48
N ILE A 104 -9.03 0.10 11.60
CA ILE A 104 -9.78 -1.10 11.20
C ILE A 104 -9.88 -2.03 12.41
N PRO A 105 -11.09 -2.32 12.94
CA PRO A 105 -11.24 -3.22 14.07
C PRO A 105 -10.72 -4.65 13.78
N PRO A 106 -10.29 -5.39 14.81
CA PRO A 106 -9.96 -6.81 14.68
C PRO A 106 -11.06 -7.63 14.01
N GLY A 107 -10.70 -8.49 13.06
CA GLY A 107 -11.63 -9.37 12.34
C GLY A 107 -12.46 -8.68 11.25
N THR A 108 -12.24 -7.39 11.00
CA THR A 108 -12.96 -6.61 9.98
C THR A 108 -12.03 -6.21 8.84
N ASN A 109 -12.58 -5.56 7.81
CA ASN A 109 -11.81 -5.05 6.69
C ASN A 109 -12.14 -3.58 6.38
N TYR A 110 -11.24 -2.96 5.64
CA TYR A 110 -11.46 -1.65 5.04
C TYR A 110 -10.85 -1.61 3.65
N THR A 111 -11.58 -1.03 2.71
CA THR A 111 -11.12 -0.89 1.34
C THR A 111 -10.64 0.54 1.09
N TYR A 112 -9.33 0.68 0.91
CA TYR A 112 -8.73 1.92 0.45
C TYR A 112 -8.97 2.10 -1.05
N LYS A 113 -9.33 3.31 -1.47
CA LYS A 113 -9.59 3.67 -2.87
C LYS A 113 -9.01 5.04 -3.19
N PHE A 114 -7.88 5.10 -3.86
CA PHE A 114 -7.23 6.36 -4.21
C PHE A 114 -6.61 6.31 -5.61
N GLN A 115 -6.26 7.47 -6.16
CA GLN A 115 -5.60 7.56 -7.46
C GLN A 115 -4.22 8.16 -7.26
N VAL A 116 -3.20 7.56 -7.89
CA VAL A 116 -1.81 8.04 -7.79
C VAL A 116 -1.51 9.25 -8.68
N LYS A 117 -2.49 9.67 -9.50
CA LYS A 117 -2.47 10.90 -10.31
C LYS A 117 -1.14 11.06 -11.07
N ASP A 118 -0.48 12.19 -10.96
CA ASP A 118 0.74 12.61 -11.65
C ASP A 118 2.03 12.17 -10.94
N GLN A 119 1.96 11.34 -9.90
CA GLN A 119 3.13 10.91 -9.15
C GLN A 119 3.90 9.82 -9.91
N ILE A 120 5.23 9.91 -9.86
CA ILE A 120 6.19 8.93 -10.41
C ILE A 120 7.30 8.77 -9.38
N GLY A 121 7.72 7.54 -9.10
CA GLY A 121 8.87 7.26 -8.25
C GLY A 121 8.63 6.18 -7.20
N SER A 122 9.44 6.24 -6.15
CA SER A 122 9.45 5.29 -5.03
C SER A 122 8.74 5.87 -3.82
N PHE A 123 7.74 5.13 -3.33
CA PHE A 123 6.92 5.44 -2.18
C PHE A 123 6.90 4.22 -1.25
N MET A 124 6.25 4.36 -0.10
CA MET A 124 6.11 3.24 0.84
C MET A 124 4.75 3.27 1.52
N TYR A 125 4.27 2.12 1.96
CA TYR A 125 3.15 2.02 2.87
C TYR A 125 3.63 1.45 4.20
N TYR A 126 3.01 1.87 5.30
CA TYR A 126 3.33 1.36 6.63
C TYR A 126 2.18 1.60 7.61
N PRO A 127 2.11 0.85 8.71
CA PRO A 127 1.08 1.06 9.71
C PRO A 127 1.39 2.26 10.59
N VAL A 128 0.36 3.00 10.95
CA VAL A 128 0.46 4.23 11.77
C VAL A 128 -0.11 4.08 13.18
N THR A 129 -0.59 2.89 13.50
CA THR A 129 -1.17 2.55 14.80
C THR A 129 -0.10 1.98 15.74
N ALA A 130 -0.12 2.46 16.99
CA ALA A 130 0.74 1.98 18.06
C ALA A 130 2.22 1.90 17.66
N MET A 131 2.87 0.77 17.91
CA MET A 131 4.26 0.49 17.51
C MET A 131 4.31 -0.55 16.38
N HIS A 132 3.23 -0.72 15.60
CA HIS A 132 3.12 -1.79 14.60
C HIS A 132 4.23 -1.74 13.55
N LYS A 133 4.62 -0.54 13.09
CA LYS A 133 5.69 -0.36 12.08
C LYS A 133 7.02 -0.95 12.52
N ALA A 134 7.31 -0.94 13.83
CA ALA A 134 8.57 -1.45 14.38
C ALA A 134 8.74 -2.96 14.17
N VAL A 135 7.67 -3.70 13.87
CA VAL A 135 7.70 -5.15 13.68
C VAL A 135 7.11 -5.59 12.33
N GLY A 136 6.90 -4.67 11.40
CA GLY A 136 6.45 -4.98 10.03
C GLY A 136 5.20 -4.24 9.58
N GLY A 137 4.43 -4.90 8.72
CA GLY A 137 3.28 -4.31 8.03
C GLY A 137 3.63 -3.21 7.02
N PHE A 138 4.92 -2.99 6.74
CA PHE A 138 5.39 -2.01 5.77
C PHE A 138 5.89 -2.67 4.49
N GLY A 139 5.86 -1.93 3.39
CA GLY A 139 6.37 -2.37 2.09
C GLY A 139 6.48 -1.24 1.09
N GLY A 140 7.00 -1.58 -0.09
CA GLY A 140 7.26 -0.61 -1.15
C GLY A 140 6.00 -0.29 -1.94
N LEU A 141 5.92 0.94 -2.45
CA LEU A 141 4.96 1.38 -3.44
C LEU A 141 5.72 2.01 -4.59
N ARG A 142 5.80 1.30 -5.72
CA ARG A 142 6.41 1.81 -6.95
C ARG A 142 5.34 2.41 -7.84
N ILE A 143 5.58 3.61 -8.35
CA ILE A 143 4.70 4.28 -9.31
C ILE A 143 5.52 4.58 -10.56
N ASN A 144 5.34 3.77 -11.61
CA ASN A 144 6.04 3.92 -12.88
C ASN A 144 5.44 5.03 -13.73
N SER A 145 6.24 5.62 -14.62
CA SER A 145 5.73 6.49 -15.68
C SER A 145 4.90 5.70 -16.70
N ARG A 146 4.03 6.41 -17.44
CA ARG A 146 3.33 5.85 -18.61
C ARG A 146 4.26 5.90 -19.83
N LEU A 147 4.04 5.03 -20.82
CA LEU A 147 4.88 4.91 -22.04
C LEU A 147 5.17 6.23 -22.78
N LEU A 148 4.28 7.23 -22.68
CA LEU A 148 4.43 8.53 -23.35
C LEU A 148 4.89 9.66 -22.41
N ILE A 149 5.24 9.34 -21.17
CA ILE A 149 5.75 10.30 -20.18
C ILE A 149 7.23 9.96 -19.95
N PRO A 150 8.16 10.67 -20.61
CA PRO A 150 9.58 10.39 -20.48
C PRO A 150 10.07 10.74 -19.08
N VAL A 151 10.95 9.90 -18.53
CA VAL A 151 11.72 10.18 -17.33
C VAL A 151 13.07 10.79 -17.72
N PRO A 152 13.71 11.63 -16.87
CA PRO A 152 14.92 12.36 -17.22
C PRO A 152 16.20 11.49 -17.14
N TYR A 153 16.11 10.24 -17.59
CA TYR A 153 17.20 9.26 -17.61
C TYR A 153 16.87 8.12 -18.60
N ALA A 154 17.90 7.39 -19.04
CA ALA A 154 17.73 6.23 -19.91
C ALA A 154 17.09 5.04 -19.15
N ASP A 155 16.42 4.15 -19.88
CA ASP A 155 15.79 2.97 -19.28
C ASP A 155 16.84 2.13 -18.52
N PRO A 156 16.62 1.88 -17.22
CA PRO A 156 17.58 1.10 -16.44
C PRO A 156 17.56 -0.36 -16.89
N ALA A 157 18.71 -1.03 -16.78
CA ALA A 157 18.80 -2.46 -17.07
C ALA A 157 17.91 -3.30 -16.13
N ASP A 158 17.73 -2.85 -14.89
CA ASP A 158 16.88 -3.48 -13.89
C ASP A 158 16.47 -2.48 -12.79
N ASP A 159 15.42 -2.81 -12.02
CA ASP A 159 14.87 -1.92 -11.00
C ASP A 159 14.44 -2.69 -9.73
N TYR A 160 15.16 -2.45 -8.64
CA TYR A 160 14.99 -3.11 -7.35
C TYR A 160 14.39 -2.19 -6.29
N THR A 161 13.53 -2.76 -5.44
CA THR A 161 13.01 -2.06 -4.26
C THR A 161 13.85 -2.41 -3.03
N ILE A 162 14.38 -1.37 -2.38
CA ILE A 162 15.20 -1.50 -1.16
C ILE A 162 14.49 -0.76 -0.03
N ILE A 163 14.22 -1.47 1.07
CA ILE A 163 13.67 -0.92 2.30
C ILE A 163 14.69 -1.17 3.41
N ALA A 164 15.21 -0.09 3.97
CA ALA A 164 16.10 -0.13 5.12
C ALA A 164 15.39 0.44 6.35
N GLY A 165 15.65 -0.15 7.51
CA GLY A 165 15.07 0.28 8.78
C GLY A 165 15.87 -0.22 9.96
N ASP A 166 15.76 0.48 11.09
CA ASP A 166 16.25 0.01 12.37
C ASP A 166 15.34 -1.09 12.94
N PHE A 167 15.93 -2.04 13.66
CA PHE A 167 15.19 -3.15 14.24
C PHE A 167 15.52 -3.35 15.72
N PHE A 168 14.48 -3.67 16.49
CA PHE A 168 14.60 -4.10 17.88
C PHE A 168 14.20 -5.58 17.95
N ASN A 169 14.99 -6.38 18.66
CA ASN A 169 14.70 -7.80 18.95
C ASN A 169 13.62 -7.91 20.07
N LYS A 170 12.55 -7.12 19.95
CA LYS A 170 11.42 -7.04 20.87
C LYS A 170 10.12 -6.86 20.09
N GLY A 171 9.05 -7.48 20.56
CA GLY A 171 7.71 -7.29 19.97
C GLY A 171 7.18 -5.88 20.20
N HIS A 172 6.26 -5.44 19.33
CA HIS A 172 5.70 -4.08 19.36
C HIS A 172 5.00 -3.75 20.69
N THR A 173 4.32 -4.71 21.32
CA THR A 173 3.68 -4.54 22.64
C THR A 173 4.70 -4.26 23.74
N THR A 174 5.87 -4.90 23.68
CA THR A 174 6.96 -4.68 24.64
C THR A 174 7.58 -3.29 24.44
N LEU A 175 7.82 -2.89 23.19
CA LEU A 175 8.32 -1.55 22.87
C LEU A 175 7.36 -0.46 23.34
N LYS A 176 6.06 -0.65 23.09
CA LYS A 176 5.00 0.23 23.59
C LYS A 176 5.03 0.36 25.11
N LYS A 177 5.08 -0.77 25.85
CA LYS A 177 5.14 -0.77 27.32
C LYS A 177 6.38 -0.04 27.88
N ILE A 178 7.52 -0.14 27.22
CA ILE A 178 8.74 0.60 27.61
C ILE A 178 8.48 2.11 27.52
N LEU A 179 7.93 2.58 26.41
CA LEU A 179 7.60 4.00 26.22
C LEU A 179 6.55 4.49 27.21
N GLU A 180 5.48 3.71 27.43
CA GLU A 180 4.42 4.05 28.38
C GLU A 180 4.92 4.11 29.84
N SER A 181 5.99 3.38 30.17
CA SER A 181 6.66 3.48 31.48
C SER A 181 7.51 4.74 31.65
N GLY A 182 7.58 5.62 30.65
CA GLY A 182 8.41 6.83 30.65
C GLY A 182 9.88 6.57 30.33
N ARG A 183 10.24 5.35 29.89
CA ARG A 183 11.62 4.99 29.53
C ARG A 183 11.85 5.15 28.03
N ASN A 184 13.07 5.52 27.67
CA ASN A 184 13.52 5.51 26.27
C ASN A 184 13.79 4.07 25.80
N LEU A 185 13.57 3.79 24.51
CA LEU A 185 13.86 2.49 23.87
C LEU A 185 15.35 2.16 23.85
N GLY A 186 16.21 3.18 23.89
CA GLY A 186 17.66 3.01 23.77
C GLY A 186 18.10 2.78 22.32
N ARG A 187 19.29 2.22 22.14
CA ARG A 187 19.84 1.90 20.82
C ARG A 187 19.13 0.67 20.24
N CYS A 188 18.83 0.69 18.94
CA CYS A 188 18.34 -0.48 18.22
C CYS A 188 19.38 -1.62 18.20
N ASP A 189 18.92 -2.85 18.03
CA ASP A 189 19.78 -4.03 17.98
C ASP A 189 20.53 -4.14 16.64
N GLY A 190 20.02 -3.51 15.58
CA GLY A 190 20.63 -3.50 14.26
C GLY A 190 19.82 -2.74 13.21
N VAL A 191 20.32 -2.76 11.98
CA VAL A 191 19.63 -2.28 10.78
C VAL A 191 19.32 -3.47 9.90
N HIS A 192 18.11 -3.54 9.37
CA HIS A 192 17.74 -4.53 8.37
C HIS A 192 17.67 -3.90 6.97
N ILE A 193 17.96 -4.69 5.94
CA ILE A 193 17.74 -4.35 4.53
C ILE A 193 16.85 -5.43 3.94
N ASN A 194 15.66 -5.04 3.47
CA ASN A 194 14.64 -5.96 2.96
C ASN A 194 14.32 -7.11 3.94
N GLY A 195 14.32 -6.81 5.24
CA GLY A 195 13.99 -7.74 6.32
C GLY A 195 15.07 -8.76 6.67
N LYS A 196 16.31 -8.52 6.26
CA LYS A 196 17.51 -9.29 6.61
C LYS A 196 18.60 -8.42 7.23
#